data_AF-R9L967-F1
#
_entry.id   AF-R9L967-F1
#
_cell.length_a   1.000
_cell.length_b   1.000
_cell.length_c   1.000
_cell.angle_alpha   90.00
_cell.angle_beta   90.00
_cell.angle_gamma   90.00
#
_symmetry.space_group_name_H-M   'P 1'
#
loop_
_entity.id
_entity.type
_entity.pdbx_description
1 polymer ?
#
loop_
_entity_poly.entity_id
_entity_poly.type
_entity_poly.pdbx_seq_one_letter_code
_entity_poly.pdbx_strand_id
1 'polypeptide(L)' 'MKVALFSLMMNVPNAVTGESWTAQQKFQNVIDQAILAEELGFDAYGIGERHGEPFLSSSPPLC' A
#
# COMPACT_ATOMS: atom_id res chain seq x y z
N MET A 1 23.24 -3.67 4.52
CA MET A 1 21.96 -4.39 4.64
C MET A 1 20.90 -3.50 4.04
N LYS A 2 20.01 -4.02 3.18
CA LYS A 2 18.94 -3.23 2.55
C LYS A 2 17.60 -3.55 3.22
N VAL A 3 16.76 -2.54 3.41
CA VAL A 3 15.43 -2.66 4.04
C VAL A 3 14.40 -1.97 3.16
N ALA A 4 13.34 -2.68 2.80
CA ALA A 4 12.26 -2.20 1.96
C ALA A 4 10.90 -2.39 2.63
N LEU A 5 9.94 -1.54 2.28
CA LEU A 5 8.54 -1.69 2.66
C LEU A 5 7.75 -2.36 1.55
N PHE A 6 6.65 -3.03 1.92
CA PHE A 6 5.82 -3.77 0.99
C PHE A 6 4.34 -3.74 1.38
N SER A 7 3.45 -3.65 0.39
CA SER A 7 2.01 -3.68 0.59
C SER A 7 1.28 -4.49 -0.49
N LEU A 8 0.23 -5.21 -0.07
CA LEU A 8 -0.72 -5.88 -0.97
C LEU A 8 -1.98 -5.06 -1.24
N MET A 9 -2.04 -3.81 -0.76
CA MET A 9 -3.21 -2.93 -0.89
C MET A 9 -4.53 -3.57 -0.41
N MET A 10 -4.48 -4.22 0.76
CA MET A 10 -5.68 -4.71 1.44
C MET A 10 -6.53 -3.53 1.93
N ASN A 11 -7.81 -3.50 1.57
CA ASN A 11 -8.76 -2.47 1.97
C ASN A 11 -9.86 -3.06 2.86
N VAL A 12 -9.54 -3.20 4.14
CA VAL A 12 -10.47 -3.63 5.20
C VAL A 12 -10.70 -2.48 6.19
N PRO A 13 -11.81 -2.48 6.94
CA PRO A 13 -12.04 -1.49 7.98
C PRO A 13 -10.87 -1.46 8.97
N ASN A 14 -10.55 -0.28 9.47
CA ASN A 14 -9.55 -0.11 10.52
C ASN A 14 -9.94 -0.93 11.75
N ALA A 15 -9.03 -1.78 12.23
CA ALA A 15 -9.31 -2.72 13.32
C ALA A 15 -9.64 -2.05 14.67
N VAL A 16 -9.26 -0.78 14.85
CA VAL A 16 -9.49 -0.01 16.08
C VAL A 16 -10.68 0.93 15.92
N THR A 17 -10.76 1.68 14.82
CA THR A 17 -11.79 2.72 14.63
C THR A 17 -13.01 2.23 13.86
N GLY A 18 -12.92 1.10 13.15
CA GLY A 18 -13.97 0.61 12.25
C GLY A 18 -14.14 1.43 10.96
N GLU A 19 -13.35 2.49 10.77
CA GLU A 19 -13.43 3.35 9.59
C GLU A 19 -13.02 2.58 8.33
N SER A 20 -13.80 2.74 7.26
CA SER A 20 -13.51 2.16 5.95
C SER A 20 -13.12 3.26 4.97
N TRP A 21 -12.13 2.99 4.13
CA TRP A 21 -11.70 3.92 3.09
C TRP A 21 -12.30 3.55 1.74
N THR A 22 -12.57 4.60 0.94
CA THR A 22 -12.76 4.44 -0.50
C THR A 22 -11.46 3.97 -1.15
N ALA A 23 -11.56 3.37 -2.35
CA ALA A 23 -10.37 2.95 -3.09
C ALA A 23 -9.41 4.13 -3.30
N GLN A 24 -9.93 5.30 -3.70
CA GLN A 24 -9.14 6.52 -3.93
C GLN A 24 -8.37 6.96 -2.68
N GLN A 25 -9.01 6.95 -1.51
CA GLN A 25 -8.33 7.26 -0.24
C GLN A 25 -7.22 6.25 0.06
N LYS A 26 -7.46 4.96 -0.18
CA LYS A 26 -6.44 3.93 0.02
C LYS A 26 -5.24 4.11 -0.93
N PHE A 27 -5.49 4.43 -2.21
CA PHE A 27 -4.45 4.72 -3.19
C PHE A 27 -3.62 5.94 -2.78
N GLN A 28 -4.26 7.05 -2.38
CA GLN A 28 -3.56 8.23 -1.91
C GLN A 28 -2.67 7.93 -0.70
N ASN A 29 -3.21 7.21 0.30
CA ASN A 29 -2.44 6.79 1.45
C ASN A 29 -1.22 5.92 1.07
N VAL A 30 -1.34 5.04 0.06
CA VAL A 30 -0.21 4.22 -0.40
C VAL A 30 0.88 5.08 -1.05
N ILE A 31 0.51 6.12 -1.79
CA ILE A 31 1.45 7.09 -2.36
C ILE A 31 2.15 7.85 -1.23
N ASP A 32 1.39 8.35 -0.25
CA ASP A 32 1.94 9.08 0.89
C ASP A 32 2.91 8.20 1.71
N GLN A 33 2.60 6.91 1.87
CA GLN A 33 3.49 5.92 2.50
C GLN A 33 4.79 5.70 1.70
N ALA A 34 4.72 5.66 0.36
CA ALA A 34 5.90 5.51 -0.48
C ALA A 34 6.81 6.75 -0.39
N ILE A 35 6.23 7.95 -0.41
CA ILE A 35 6.96 9.22 -0.20
C ILE A 35 7.64 9.22 1.17
N LEU A 36 6.90 8.88 2.23
CA LEU A 36 7.46 8.80 3.58
C LEU A 36 8.58 7.76 3.68
N ALA A 37 8.46 6.62 3.00
CA ALA A 37 9.49 5.60 2.98
C ALA A 37 10.79 6.13 2.34
N GLU A 38 10.69 6.91 1.27
CA GLU A 38 11.83 7.57 0.64
C GLU A 38 12.47 8.60 1.58
N GLU A 39 11.67 9.46 2.22
CA GLU A 39 12.14 10.47 3.18
C GLU A 39 12.85 9.85 4.40
N LEU A 40 12.41 8.68 4.84
CA LEU A 40 13.01 7.94 5.95
C LEU A 40 14.24 7.10 5.55
N GLY A 41 14.59 7.06 4.27
CA GLY A 41 15.78 6.37 3.76
C GLY A 41 15.63 4.85 3.61
N PHE A 42 14.41 4.34 3.40
CA PHE A 42 14.21 2.94 3.00
C PHE A 42 14.73 2.72 1.57
N ASP A 43 15.25 1.52 1.30
CA ASP A 43 15.86 1.20 0.00
C ASP A 43 14.83 1.00 -1.13
N ALA A 44 13.58 0.66 -0.80
CA ALA A 44 12.50 0.48 -1.75
C ALA A 44 11.11 0.45 -1.09
N TYR A 45 10.08 0.68 -1.91
CA TYR A 45 8.68 0.47 -1.56
C TYR A 45 8.00 -0.37 -2.66
N GLY A 46 7.53 -1.57 -2.32
CA GLY A 46 6.96 -2.52 -3.27
C GLY A 46 5.44 -2.69 -3.13
N ILE A 47 4.76 -2.84 -4.27
CA ILE A 47 3.35 -3.24 -4.32
C ILE A 47 3.23 -4.60 -4.98
N GLY A 48 2.58 -5.55 -4.30
CA GLY A 48 2.32 -6.88 -4.85
C GLY A 48 1.01 -6.95 -5.64
N GLU A 49 0.94 -7.91 -6.55
CA GLU A 49 -0.28 -8.23 -7.29
C GLU A 49 -1.13 -9.23 -6.50
N ARG A 50 -2.43 -8.93 -6.35
CA ARG A 50 -3.42 -9.84 -5.80
C ARG A 50 -4.80 -9.58 -6.39
N HIS A 51 -5.46 -10.66 -6.79
CA HIS A 51 -6.83 -10.64 -7.30
C HIS A 51 -7.84 -11.01 -6.21
N GLY A 52 -9.04 -10.43 -6.31
CA GLY A 52 -10.16 -10.69 -5.41
C GLY A 52 -10.22 -9.75 -4.21
N GLU A 53 -11.41 -9.62 -3.63
CA GLU A 53 -11.60 -8.85 -2.41
C GLU A 53 -10.74 -9.42 -1.25
N PRO A 54 -10.23 -8.57 -0.35
CA PRO A 54 -10.41 -7.11 -0.27
C PRO A 54 -9.21 -6.33 -0.88
N PHE A 55 -8.49 -6.88 -1.86
CA PHE A 55 -7.26 -6.28 -2.39
C PHE A 55 -7.53 -5.38 -3.59
N LEU A 56 -6.84 -4.24 -3.66
CA LEU A 56 -7.01 -3.24 -4.73
C LEU A 56 -5.93 -3.29 -5.83
N SER A 57 -4.86 -4.06 -5.62
CA SER A 57 -3.71 -4.11 -6.54
C SER A 57 -3.77 -5.34 -7.43
N SER A 58 -4.49 -5.27 -8.55
CA SER A 58 -4.64 -6.39 -9.49
C SER A 58 -3.64 -6.39 -10.65
N SER A 59 -2.94 -5.28 -10.88
CA SER A 59 -1.99 -5.13 -11.99
C SER A 59 -0.96 -4.03 -11.68
N PRO A 60 -0.13 -4.19 -10.64
CA PRO A 60 0.98 -3.26 -10.42
C PRO A 60 1.93 -3.35 -11.63
N PRO A 61 2.44 -2.21 -12.12
CA PRO A 61 3.41 -2.23 -13.21
C PRO A 61 4.65 -2.99 -12.75
N LEU A 62 5.20 -3.82 -13.64
CA LEU A 62 6.54 -4.34 -13.47
C LEU A 62 7.49 -3.15 -13.67
N CYS A 63 8.20 -2.76 -12.61
CA CYS A 63 9.40 -1.94 -12.74
C CYS A 63 10.43 -2.68 -13.61
#